data_AF-A0A6V7R426-F1
#
_entry.id   AF-A0A6V7R426-F1
#
_cell.length_a   1.000
_cell.length_b   1.000
_cell.length_c   1.000
_cell.angle_alpha   90.00
_cell.angle_beta   90.00
_cell.angle_gamma   90.00
#
_symmetry.space_group_name_H-M   'P 1'
#
loop_
_entity.id
_entity.type
_entity.pdbx_description
1 polymer ?
#
loop_
_entity_poly.entity_id
_entity_poly.type
_entity_poly.pdbx_seq_one_letter_code
_entity_poly.pdbx_strand_id
1 'polypeptide(L)' 'MNLATNTDNKKLVHRKFPLLVRILIFLYVALMLSIIGLMIGYGILDNPFEVFRIETWEHIINLTKE' A
#
# COMPACT_ATOMS: atom_id res chain seq x y z
N MET A 1 8.96 60.08 0.94
CA MET A 1 9.43 58.77 0.42
C MET A 1 9.02 57.71 1.44
N ASN A 2 7.81 57.16 1.32
CA ASN A 2 7.26 56.22 2.30
C ASN A 2 7.60 54.79 1.86
N LEU A 3 8.54 54.17 2.55
CA LEU A 3 8.89 52.76 2.41
C LEU A 3 7.83 51.94 3.17
N ALA A 4 6.64 51.80 2.59
CA ALA A 4 5.75 50.72 2.98
C ALA A 4 6.44 49.41 2.54
N THR A 5 7.19 48.81 3.48
CA THR A 5 7.76 47.48 3.32
C THR A 5 6.60 46.55 3.07
N ASN A 6 6.45 46.13 1.82
CA ASN A 6 5.51 45.11 1.42
C ASN A 6 5.97 43.81 2.09
N THR A 7 5.52 43.59 3.32
CA THR A 7 5.69 42.32 4.01
C THR A 7 4.72 41.38 3.32
N ASP A 8 5.20 40.85 2.18
CA ASP A 8 4.60 39.71 1.52
C ASP A 8 4.58 38.57 2.53
N ASN A 9 3.48 38.52 3.27
CA ASN A 9 3.03 37.37 4.01
C ASN A 9 2.79 36.30 2.94
N LYS A 10 3.89 35.66 2.49
CA LYS A 10 3.85 34.49 1.63
C LYS A 10 3.05 33.48 2.41
N LYS A 11 1.75 33.45 2.13
CA LYS A 11 0.85 32.38 2.50
C LYS A 11 1.65 31.13 2.20
N LEU A 12 2.06 30.43 3.26
CA LEU A 12 2.60 29.09 3.15
C LEU A 12 1.44 28.29 2.60
N VAL A 13 1.32 28.29 1.27
CA VAL A 13 0.42 27.44 0.53
C VAL A 13 0.94 26.06 0.85
N HIS A 14 0.43 25.49 1.93
CA HIS A 14 0.38 24.07 2.13
C HIS A 14 -0.41 23.55 0.93
N ARG A 15 0.28 23.35 -0.20
CA ARG A 15 -0.10 22.35 -1.17
C ARG A 15 0.08 21.04 -0.41
N LYS A 16 -0.91 20.74 0.42
CA LYS A 16 -1.28 19.40 0.85
C LYS A 16 -1.45 18.70 -0.48
N PHE A 17 -0.38 18.13 -1.02
CA PHE A 17 -0.39 17.44 -2.29
C PHE A 17 -1.17 16.16 -1.98
N PRO A 18 -2.51 16.15 -2.18
CA PRO A 18 -3.35 15.07 -1.70
C PRO A 18 -3.05 13.78 -2.48
N LEU A 19 -2.23 13.90 -3.53
CA LEU A 19 -1.78 12.84 -4.41
C LEU A 19 -1.06 11.73 -3.66
N LEU A 20 -0.13 12.05 -2.75
CA LEU A 20 0.63 11.02 -2.02
C LEU A 20 -0.28 10.23 -1.08
N VAL A 21 -1.16 10.93 -0.36
CA VAL A 21 -2.16 10.30 0.52
C VAL A 21 -3.11 9.42 -0.29
N ARG A 22 -3.55 9.89 -1.46
CA ARG A 22 -4.44 9.14 -2.35
C ARG A 22 -3.76 7.88 -2.90
N ILE A 23 -2.51 7.98 -3.33
CA ILE A 23 -1.71 6.83 -3.79
C ILE A 23 -1.48 5.83 -2.64
N LEU A 24 -1.18 6.31 -1.44
CA LEU A 24 -0.96 5.45 -0.27
C LEU A 24 -2.24 4.67 0.09
N ILE A 25 -3.40 5.34 0.08
CA ILE A 25 -4.71 4.70 0.30
C ILE A 25 -5.01 3.69 -0.81
N PHE A 26 -4.79 4.06 -2.07
CA PHE A 26 -5.03 3.16 -3.20
C PHE A 26 -4.14 1.92 -3.12
N LEU A 27 -2.85 2.10 -2.81
CA LEU A 27 -1.90 1.00 -2.62
C LEU A 27 -2.34 0.10 -1.46
N TYR A 28 -2.77 0.69 -0.33
CA TYR A 28 -3.25 -0.06 0.81
C TYR A 28 -4.47 -0.93 0.48
N VAL A 29 -5.45 -0.35 -0.21
CA VAL A 29 -6.65 -1.07 -0.66
C VAL A 29 -6.29 -2.15 -1.67
N ALA A 30 -5.41 -1.87 -2.63
CA ALA A 30 -4.94 -2.85 -3.60
C ALA A 30 -4.19 -4.02 -2.92
N LEU A 31 -3.36 -3.73 -1.91
CA LEU A 31 -2.66 -4.75 -1.14
C LEU A 31 -3.65 -5.63 -0.37
N MET A 32 -4.64 -5.02 0.28
CA MET A 32 -5.71 -5.73 0.99
C MET A 32 -6.51 -6.63 0.04
N LEU A 33 -6.94 -6.12 -1.12
CA LEU A 33 -7.62 -6.93 -2.12
C LEU A 33 -6.73 -8.04 -2.68
N SER A 34 -5.43 -7.78 -2.88
CA SER A 34 -4.48 -8.80 -3.35
C SER A 34 -4.35 -9.93 -2.34
N ILE A 35 -4.22 -9.59 -1.05
CA ILE A 35 -4.15 -10.56 0.04
C ILE A 35 -5.45 -11.37 0.12
N ILE A 36 -6.61 -10.71 0.10
CA ILE A 36 -7.91 -11.39 0.15
C ILE A 36 -8.12 -12.25 -1.11
N GLY A 37 -7.73 -11.77 -2.29
CA GLY A 37 -7.79 -12.51 -3.54
C GLY A 37 -6.87 -13.73 -3.54
N LEU A 38 -5.69 -13.62 -2.93
CA LEU A 38 -4.77 -14.73 -2.73
C LEU A 38 -5.34 -15.74 -1.73
N MET A 39 -5.94 -15.27 -0.62
CA MET A 39 -6.63 -16.13 0.34
C MET A 39 -7.81 -16.87 -0.30
N ILE A 40 -8.58 -16.21 -1.17
CA ILE A 40 -9.70 -16.85 -1.88
C ILE A 40 -9.16 -17.82 -2.93
N GLY A 41 -8.15 -17.43 -3.71
CA GLY A 41 -7.56 -18.26 -4.75
C GLY A 41 -6.85 -19.51 -4.22
N TYR A 42 -6.13 -19.38 -3.10
CA TYR A 42 -5.42 -20.47 -2.44
C TYR A 42 -6.30 -21.24 -1.46
N GLY A 43 -7.25 -20.56 -0.82
CA GLY A 43 -8.18 -21.16 0.13
C GLY A 43 -9.21 -22.09 -0.49
N ILE A 44 -9.37 -22.09 -1.81
CA ILE A 44 -10.12 -23.12 -2.53
C ILE A 44 -9.41 -24.48 -2.48
N LEU A 45 -8.10 -24.52 -2.30
CA LEU A 45 -7.32 -25.76 -2.36
C LEU A 45 -7.28 -26.51 -1.03
N ASP A 46 -7.23 -25.81 0.12
CA ASP A 46 -7.26 -26.49 1.43
C ASP A 46 -7.71 -25.56 2.58
N ASN A 47 -6.89 -24.57 2.98
CA ASN A 47 -7.24 -23.58 4.01
C ASN A 47 -6.80 -22.14 3.62
N PRO A 48 -7.70 -21.14 3.68
CA PRO A 48 -7.39 -19.76 3.27
C PRO A 48 -6.35 -19.07 4.16
N PHE A 49 -6.13 -19.57 5.37
CA PHE A 49 -5.13 -19.04 6.31
C PHE A 49 -3.72 -19.64 6.10
N GLU A 50 -3.62 -20.71 5.33
CA GLU A 50 -2.36 -21.41 5.06
C GLU A 50 -1.42 -20.55 4.21
N VAL A 51 -1.98 -19.69 3.35
CA VAL A 51 -1.18 -18.80 2.48
C VAL A 51 -0.28 -17.82 3.24
N PHE A 52 -0.61 -17.53 4.51
CA PHE A 52 0.23 -16.69 5.38
C PHE A 52 1.24 -17.48 6.20
N ARG A 53 1.15 -18.81 6.22
CA ARG A 53 2.09 -19.65 6.93
C ARG A 53 3.36 -19.84 6.09
N ILE A 54 4.53 -19.63 6.70
CA ILE A 54 5.84 -19.84 6.05
C ILE A 54 5.98 -21.29 5.53
N GLU A 55 5.39 -22.25 6.23
CA GLU A 55 5.39 -23.69 5.92
C GLU A 55 4.75 -23.99 4.54
N THR A 56 3.75 -23.23 4.08
CA THR A 56 3.20 -23.37 2.72
C THR A 56 4.19 -22.89 1.66
N TRP A 57 4.91 -21.80 1.91
CA TRP A 57 5.93 -21.30 0.99
C TRP A 57 7.13 -22.25 0.91
N GLU A 58 7.52 -22.86 2.03
CA GLU A 58 8.53 -23.91 2.07
C GLU A 58 8.11 -25.12 1.22
N HIS A 59 6.84 -25.56 1.35
CA HIS A 59 6.31 -26.66 0.55
C HIS A 59 6.30 -26.36 -0.96
N ILE A 60 5.85 -25.18 -1.39
CA ILE A 60 5.85 -24.78 -2.82
C ILE A 60 7.28 -24.71 -3.39
N ILE A 61 8.21 -24.10 -2.64
CA ILE A 61 9.60 -23.98 -3.06
C ILE A 61 10.26 -25.37 -3.13
N ASN A 62 9.90 -26.26 -2.21
CA ASN A 62 10.38 -27.64 -2.22
C ASN A 62 9.84 -28.42 -3.42
N LEU A 63 8.53 -28.30 -3.72
CA LEU A 63 7.91 -28.90 -4.92
C LEU A 63 8.54 -28.41 -6.24
N THR A 64 9.06 -27.18 -6.27
CA THR A 64 9.68 -26.59 -7.48
C THR A 64 11.14 -27.00 -7.64
N LYS A 65 11.79 -27.49 -6.57
CA LYS A 65 13.21 -27.88 -6.57
C LYS A 65 13.44 -29.34 -7.00
N GLU A 66 12.40 -30.16 -7.02
CA GLU A 66 12.41 -31.51 -7.61
C GLU A 66 12.12 -31.45 -9.11
#